data_AF-A0A0E0PV17-F1
#
_entry.id   AF-A0A0E0PV17-F1
#
_cell.length_a   1.000
_cell.length_b   1.000
_cell.length_c   1.000
_cell.angle_alpha   90.00
_cell.angle_beta   90.00
_cell.angle_gamma   90.00
#
_symmetry.space_group_name_H-M   'P 1'
#
loop_
_entity.id
_entity.type
_entity.pdbx_description
1 polymer ?
#
loop_
_entity_poly.entity_id
_entity_poly.type
_entity_poly.pdbx_seq_one_letter_code
_entity_poly.pdbx_strand_id
1 'polypeptide(L)'
;MTEYWVSQGNKWCDFCKIYIANNPLSIRTHEIGKRHKDNVTKRLATMQKEGAAKEKEQQQAARALKQIEAKAKKSYQKDLENSQRNVDGDTSAAPGDGWEFDSTSGYYYDKSTGLYFDSNSGFYYSDGLGKWVTQEEAYAWAKTSQANAGQSSSSQTKPTASVATVPTIKGGQAPGLVVKKPLNPMRTVKGAPSAIAVNKRKREDGKPKVISKEEEAALKAREAARKRMEDREKPLMGLYRSEYDLQLDA
;
A
#
# COMPACT_ATOMS: atom_id res chain seq x y z
N MET A 1 -71.18 22.41 -2.41
CA MET A 1 -70.01 21.67 -2.93
C MET A 1 -68.81 22.59 -2.75
N THR A 2 -67.89 22.29 -1.84
CA THR A 2 -66.76 23.17 -1.52
C THR A 2 -65.64 22.94 -2.51
N GLU A 3 -65.25 23.98 -3.26
CA GLU A 3 -64.13 23.93 -4.20
C GLU A 3 -62.83 23.66 -3.46
N TYR A 4 -62.13 22.60 -3.87
CA TYR A 4 -60.82 22.21 -3.35
C TYR A 4 -59.75 23.08 -4.03
N TRP A 5 -59.22 24.06 -3.30
CA TRP A 5 -58.10 24.87 -3.79
C TRP A 5 -56.78 24.12 -3.58
N VAL A 6 -56.11 23.80 -4.68
CA VAL A 6 -54.73 23.29 -4.68
C VAL A 6 -53.79 24.44 -4.99
N SER A 7 -52.86 24.74 -4.09
CA SER A 7 -51.81 25.70 -4.38
C SER A 7 -50.91 25.16 -5.50
N GLN A 8 -50.65 25.98 -6.50
CA GLN A 8 -49.68 25.66 -7.54
C GLN A 8 -48.29 25.70 -6.89
N GLY A 9 -47.66 24.53 -6.72
CA GLY A 9 -46.33 24.42 -6.13
C GLY A 9 -45.21 25.02 -6.99
N ASN A 10 -43.96 24.85 -6.57
CA ASN A 10 -42.78 25.22 -7.38
C ASN A 10 -42.08 23.96 -7.93
N LYS A 11 -41.62 24.01 -9.17
CA LYS A 11 -40.78 22.99 -9.84
C LYS A 11 -39.29 23.29 -9.60
N TRP A 12 -38.52 22.27 -9.26
CA TRP A 12 -37.05 22.36 -9.21
C TRP A 12 -36.44 22.07 -10.60
N CYS A 13 -35.37 22.79 -10.96
CA CYS A 13 -34.59 22.55 -12.17
C CYS A 13 -33.17 22.10 -11.84
N ASP A 14 -32.78 20.92 -12.29
CA ASP A 14 -31.48 20.31 -11.93
C ASP A 14 -30.27 21.01 -12.56
N PHE A 15 -30.44 21.55 -13.77
CA PHE A 15 -29.34 22.23 -14.48
C PHE A 15 -29.10 23.65 -13.96
N CYS A 16 -30.16 24.36 -13.59
CA CYS A 16 -30.08 25.75 -13.11
C CYS A 16 -30.07 25.87 -11.58
N LYS A 17 -30.42 24.79 -10.85
CA LYS A 17 -30.50 24.72 -9.40
C LYS A 17 -31.35 25.84 -8.79
N ILE A 18 -32.51 26.09 -9.38
CA ILE A 18 -33.48 27.10 -8.93
C ILE A 18 -34.89 26.52 -8.95
N TYR A 19 -35.72 27.05 -8.05
CA TYR A 19 -37.16 26.80 -8.05
C TYR A 19 -37.86 27.74 -9.03
N ILE A 20 -38.75 27.18 -9.84
CA ILE A 20 -39.56 27.86 -10.86
C ILE A 20 -41.03 27.66 -10.46
N ALA A 21 -41.89 28.65 -10.68
CA ALA A 21 -43.33 28.45 -10.48
C ALA A 21 -43.85 27.30 -11.36
N ASN A 22 -44.75 26.46 -10.83
CA ASN A 22 -45.34 25.33 -11.56
C ASN A 22 -46.44 25.79 -12.53
N ASN A 23 -46.12 26.75 -13.41
CA ASN A 23 -46.96 27.15 -14.54
C ASN A 23 -46.27 26.66 -15.83
N PRO A 24 -47.01 26.02 -16.77
CA PRO A 24 -46.42 25.53 -18.02
C PRO A 24 -45.66 26.61 -18.81
N LEU A 25 -46.11 27.88 -18.74
CA LEU A 25 -45.44 28.98 -19.42
C LEU A 25 -44.10 29.35 -18.77
N SER A 26 -44.04 29.41 -17.44
CA SER A 26 -42.79 29.72 -16.72
C SER A 26 -41.75 28.61 -16.89
N ILE A 27 -42.20 27.36 -16.96
CA ILE A 27 -41.33 26.21 -17.23
C ILE A 27 -40.75 26.30 -18.64
N ARG A 28 -41.59 26.54 -19.66
CA ARG A 28 -41.12 26.66 -21.06
C ARG A 28 -40.18 27.84 -21.26
N THR A 29 -40.49 29.00 -20.71
CA THR A 29 -39.62 30.18 -20.84
C THR A 29 -38.28 29.98 -20.13
N HIS A 30 -38.27 29.25 -19.01
CA HIS A 30 -37.04 28.83 -18.34
C HIS A 30 -36.21 27.85 -19.17
N GLU A 31 -36.81 26.77 -19.68
CA GLU A 31 -36.14 25.73 -20.47
C GLU A 31 -35.59 26.28 -21.79
N ILE A 32 -36.30 27.21 -22.43
CA ILE A 32 -35.87 27.89 -23.66
C ILE A 32 -34.82 28.98 -23.36
N GLY A 33 -34.73 29.44 -22.12
CA GLY A 33 -33.83 30.49 -21.67
C GLY A 33 -32.35 30.16 -21.88
N LYS A 34 -31.55 31.16 -22.26
CA LYS A 34 -30.11 31.00 -22.55
C LYS A 34 -29.36 30.37 -21.38
N ARG A 35 -29.63 30.80 -20.14
CA ARG A 35 -28.98 30.25 -18.94
C ARG A 35 -29.18 28.74 -18.80
N HIS A 36 -30.39 28.24 -19.07
CA HIS A 36 -30.67 26.82 -19.00
C HIS A 36 -29.90 26.05 -20.07
N LYS A 37 -29.98 26.51 -21.33
CA LYS A 37 -29.24 25.91 -22.45
C LYS A 37 -27.73 25.90 -22.22
N ASP A 38 -27.16 27.00 -21.74
CA ASP A 38 -25.73 27.11 -21.45
C ASP A 38 -25.30 26.17 -20.30
N ASN A 39 -26.15 25.99 -19.28
CA ASN A 39 -25.86 25.06 -18.19
C ASN A 39 -25.93 23.59 -18.66
N VAL A 40 -26.89 23.27 -19.53
CA VAL A 40 -27.01 21.94 -20.16
C VAL A 40 -25.80 21.64 -21.02
N THR A 41 -25.40 22.55 -21.91
CA THR A 41 -24.23 22.35 -22.78
C THR A 41 -22.93 22.24 -21.97
N LYS A 42 -22.77 23.05 -20.92
CA LYS A 42 -21.66 22.92 -19.96
C LYS A 42 -21.66 21.56 -19.29
N ARG A 43 -22.80 21.06 -18.81
CA ARG A 43 -22.90 19.75 -18.16
C ARG A 43 -22.52 18.62 -19.12
N LEU A 44 -23.01 18.66 -20.35
CA LEU A 44 -22.65 17.69 -21.39
C LEU A 44 -21.15 17.73 -21.69
N ALA A 45 -20.56 18.93 -21.84
CA ALA A 45 -19.13 19.08 -22.07
C ALA A 45 -18.29 18.55 -20.89
N THR A 46 -18.72 18.79 -19.64
CA THR A 46 -18.04 18.22 -18.46
C THR A 46 -18.13 16.70 -18.44
N MET A 47 -19.28 16.11 -18.75
CA MET A 47 -19.45 14.66 -18.79
C MET A 47 -18.60 14.00 -19.89
N GLN A 48 -18.51 14.61 -21.06
CA GLN A 48 -17.63 14.11 -22.13
C GLN A 48 -16.15 14.16 -21.74
N LYS A 49 -15.70 15.27 -21.13
CA LYS A 49 -14.33 15.41 -20.63
C LYS A 49 -14.00 14.41 -19.52
N GLU A 50 -14.89 14.24 -18.56
CA GLU A 50 -14.74 13.24 -17.49
C GLU A 50 -14.76 11.82 -18.04
N GLY A 51 -15.62 11.52 -19.02
CA GLY A 51 -15.66 10.23 -19.71
C GLY A 51 -14.33 9.93 -20.40
N ALA A 52 -13.80 10.87 -21.18
CA ALA A 52 -12.52 10.71 -21.87
C ALA A 52 -11.33 10.60 -20.90
N ALA A 53 -11.37 11.30 -19.75
CA ALA A 53 -10.34 11.17 -18.71
C ALA A 53 -10.39 9.78 -18.04
N LYS A 54 -11.58 9.30 -17.68
CA LYS A 54 -11.79 7.97 -17.09
C LYS A 54 -11.40 6.85 -18.06
N GLU A 55 -11.72 6.99 -19.35
CA GLU A 55 -11.33 6.00 -20.35
C GLU A 55 -9.81 5.91 -20.50
N LYS A 56 -9.11 7.05 -20.50
CA LYS A 56 -7.64 7.06 -20.51
C LYS A 56 -7.04 6.43 -19.26
N GLU A 57 -7.58 6.73 -18.08
CA GLU A 57 -7.16 6.13 -16.82
C GLU A 57 -7.39 4.61 -16.81
N GLN A 58 -8.56 4.16 -17.25
CA GLN A 58 -8.87 2.73 -17.40
C GLN A 58 -7.95 2.04 -18.41
N GLN A 59 -7.64 2.69 -19.53
CA GLN A 59 -6.70 2.15 -20.52
C GLN A 59 -5.28 2.04 -19.96
N GLN A 60 -4.83 3.03 -19.18
CA GLN A 60 -3.53 2.99 -18.50
C GLN A 60 -3.50 1.88 -17.43
N ALA A 61 -4.56 1.77 -16.62
CA ALA A 61 -4.70 0.70 -15.63
C ALA A 61 -4.69 -0.68 -16.28
N ALA A 62 -5.44 -0.88 -17.38
CA ALA A 62 -5.45 -2.14 -18.13
C ALA A 62 -4.08 -2.48 -18.72
N ARG A 63 -3.35 -1.48 -19.23
CA ARG A 63 -1.96 -1.67 -19.70
C ARG A 63 -1.02 -2.06 -18.55
N ALA A 64 -1.15 -1.42 -17.40
CA ALA A 64 -0.36 -1.74 -16.21
C ALA A 64 -0.64 -3.16 -15.71
N LEU A 65 -1.91 -3.56 -15.61
CA LEU A 65 -2.31 -4.92 -15.24
C LEU A 65 -1.74 -5.97 -16.21
N LYS A 66 -1.83 -5.72 -17.53
CA LYS A 66 -1.24 -6.62 -18.53
C LYS A 66 0.28 -6.78 -18.37
N GLN A 67 0.99 -5.71 -18.00
CA GLN A 67 2.43 -5.79 -17.74
C GLN A 67 2.74 -6.58 -16.46
N ILE A 68 1.96 -6.38 -15.40
CA ILE A 68 2.09 -7.12 -14.13
C ILE A 68 1.85 -8.62 -14.40
N GLU A 69 0.78 -8.97 -15.11
CA GLU A 69 0.48 -10.35 -15.48
C GLU A 69 1.59 -10.99 -16.30
N ALA A 70 2.14 -10.26 -17.29
CA ALA A 70 3.25 -10.76 -18.11
C ALA A 70 4.52 -11.00 -17.28
N LYS A 71 4.84 -10.10 -16.33
CA LYS A 71 5.98 -10.27 -15.42
C LYS A 71 5.77 -11.43 -14.45
N ALA A 72 4.58 -11.54 -13.87
CA ALA A 72 4.22 -12.63 -12.97
C ALA A 72 4.26 -14.01 -13.66
N LYS A 73 3.79 -14.10 -14.91
CA LYS A 73 3.88 -15.33 -15.70
C LYS A 73 5.34 -15.72 -15.98
N LYS A 74 6.19 -14.75 -16.31
CA LYS A 74 7.62 -14.98 -16.54
C LYS A 74 8.35 -15.43 -15.27
N SER A 75 8.09 -14.80 -14.13
CA SER A 75 8.70 -15.23 -12.86
C SER A 75 8.24 -16.63 -12.49
N TYR A 76 6.94 -16.92 -12.61
CA TYR A 76 6.40 -18.25 -12.34
C TYR A 76 7.04 -19.33 -13.23
N GLN A 77 7.20 -19.06 -14.53
CA GLN A 77 7.91 -19.98 -15.43
C GLN A 77 9.36 -20.21 -15.02
N LYS A 78 10.06 -19.16 -14.59
CA LYS A 78 11.43 -19.27 -14.09
C LYS A 78 11.52 -20.06 -12.79
N ASP A 79 10.56 -19.90 -11.89
CA ASP A 79 10.51 -20.64 -10.62
C ASP A 79 10.23 -22.13 -10.87
N LEU A 80 9.38 -22.47 -11.83
CA LEU A 80 9.18 -23.85 -12.26
C LEU A 80 10.46 -24.46 -12.85
N GLU A 81 11.16 -23.73 -13.72
CA GLU A 81 12.43 -24.20 -14.28
C GLU A 81 13.51 -24.36 -13.20
N ASN A 82 13.60 -23.43 -12.24
CA ASN A 82 14.53 -23.54 -11.12
C ASN A 82 14.18 -24.71 -10.20
N SER A 83 12.89 -24.95 -9.96
CA SER A 83 12.42 -26.11 -9.18
C SER A 83 12.75 -27.42 -9.90
N GLN A 84 12.59 -27.49 -11.22
CA GLN A 84 12.97 -28.67 -12.01
C GLN A 84 14.49 -28.91 -11.96
N ARG A 85 15.30 -27.86 -12.16
CA ARG A 85 16.77 -27.96 -12.06
C ARG A 85 17.24 -28.40 -10.67
N ASN A 86 16.58 -27.95 -9.60
CA ASN A 86 16.90 -28.39 -8.24
C ASN A 86 16.53 -29.86 -8.00
N VAL A 87 15.49 -30.39 -8.67
CA VAL A 87 15.11 -31.81 -8.57
C VAL A 87 16.06 -32.71 -9.37
N ASP A 88 16.50 -32.27 -10.55
CA ASP A 88 17.43 -33.06 -11.40
C ASP A 88 18.89 -32.96 -10.92
N GLY A 89 19.23 -31.98 -10.07
CA GLY A 89 20.58 -31.75 -9.53
C GLY A 89 20.94 -32.55 -8.27
N ASP A 90 20.01 -33.26 -7.64
CA ASP A 90 20.15 -33.71 -6.24
C ASP A 90 20.25 -35.24 -6.07
N THR A 91 21.07 -35.89 -6.90
CA THR A 91 21.65 -37.21 -6.54
C THR A 91 23.13 -37.09 -6.12
N SER A 92 23.70 -35.88 -6.02
CA SER A 92 25.15 -35.73 -5.74
C SER A 92 25.57 -34.47 -4.97
N ALA A 93 24.66 -33.72 -4.33
CA ALA A 93 25.02 -32.49 -3.61
C ALA A 93 25.11 -32.64 -2.08
N ALA A 94 25.31 -33.86 -1.56
CA ALA A 94 25.80 -34.01 -0.19
C ALA A 94 27.25 -33.49 -0.11
N PRO A 95 27.58 -32.53 0.78
CA PRO A 95 28.95 -32.09 1.01
C PRO A 95 29.74 -33.18 1.76
N GLY A 96 30.10 -34.25 1.05
CA GLY A 96 30.91 -35.36 1.54
C GLY A 96 30.14 -36.60 2.01
N ASP A 97 30.86 -37.72 2.09
CA ASP A 97 30.39 -38.98 2.67
C ASP A 97 30.02 -38.77 4.16
N GLY A 98 28.73 -38.85 4.50
CA GLY A 98 28.27 -38.77 5.91
C GLY A 98 26.89 -38.17 6.14
N TRP A 99 26.30 -37.50 5.14
CA TRP A 99 24.96 -36.91 5.23
C TRP A 99 23.87 -37.95 4.95
N GLU A 100 22.92 -38.09 5.88
CA GLU A 100 21.79 -39.01 5.74
C GLU A 100 20.54 -38.23 5.36
N PHE A 101 19.98 -38.50 4.18
CA PHE A 101 18.76 -37.86 3.72
C PHE A 101 17.55 -38.46 4.44
N ASP A 102 16.82 -37.64 5.18
CA ASP A 102 15.55 -38.06 5.78
C ASP A 102 14.38 -37.65 4.88
N SER A 103 13.79 -38.65 4.20
CA SER A 103 12.62 -38.44 3.34
C SER A 103 11.39 -37.93 4.09
N THR A 104 11.34 -38.08 5.41
CA THR A 104 10.21 -37.65 6.24
C THR A 104 10.24 -36.15 6.53
N SER A 105 11.45 -35.61 6.72
CA SER A 105 11.65 -34.18 7.00
C SER A 105 12.06 -33.38 5.75
N GLY A 106 12.53 -34.05 4.69
CA GLY A 106 12.97 -33.41 3.45
C GLY A 106 14.31 -32.68 3.58
N TYR A 107 15.04 -32.95 4.67
CA TYR A 107 16.33 -32.33 4.98
C TYR A 107 17.42 -33.41 5.09
N TYR A 108 18.66 -33.03 4.81
CA TYR A 108 19.83 -33.87 5.06
C TYR A 108 20.30 -33.66 6.49
N TYR A 109 20.50 -34.74 7.25
CA TYR A 109 21.00 -34.68 8.62
C TYR A 109 22.40 -35.27 8.71
N ASP A 110 23.31 -34.55 9.35
CA ASP A 110 24.64 -35.06 9.68
C ASP A 110 24.73 -35.39 11.18
N LYS A 111 24.89 -36.68 11.48
CA LYS A 111 25.02 -37.22 12.84
C LYS A 111 26.27 -36.70 13.56
N SER A 112 27.31 -36.33 12.83
CA SER A 112 28.60 -35.93 13.42
C SER A 112 28.60 -34.48 13.88
N THR A 113 27.92 -33.61 13.13
CA THR A 113 27.86 -32.17 13.42
C THR A 113 26.53 -31.78 14.09
N GLY A 114 25.49 -32.61 14.00
CA GLY A 114 24.15 -32.31 14.50
C GLY A 114 23.46 -31.23 13.68
N LEU A 115 23.86 -31.04 12.42
CA LEU A 115 23.33 -30.03 11.51
C LEU A 115 22.32 -30.67 10.55
N TYR A 116 21.30 -29.87 10.23
CA TYR A 116 20.36 -30.14 9.15
C TYR A 116 20.72 -29.25 7.96
N PHE A 117 20.64 -29.79 6.75
CA PHE A 117 20.89 -29.08 5.49
C PHE A 117 19.66 -29.16 4.59
N ASP A 118 19.25 -28.01 4.05
CA ASP A 118 18.16 -27.88 3.08
C ASP A 118 18.72 -27.63 1.68
N SER A 119 18.52 -28.57 0.75
CA SER A 119 18.98 -28.46 -0.63
C SER A 119 18.33 -27.30 -1.39
N ASN A 120 17.09 -26.96 -1.04
CA ASN A 120 16.33 -25.94 -1.78
C ASN A 120 16.78 -24.53 -1.38
N SER A 121 17.15 -24.35 -0.10
CA SER A 121 17.56 -23.06 0.44
C SER A 121 19.08 -22.89 0.50
N GLY A 122 19.86 -23.98 0.49
CA GLY A 122 21.31 -23.97 0.68
C GLY A 122 21.76 -23.50 2.07
N PHE A 123 20.86 -23.51 3.05
CA PHE A 123 21.12 -23.07 4.42
C PHE A 123 21.21 -24.28 5.36
N TYR A 124 21.91 -24.07 6.47
CA TYR A 124 22.15 -25.08 7.50
C TYR A 124 21.39 -24.67 8.76
N TYR A 125 20.75 -25.64 9.40
CA TYR A 125 20.04 -25.47 10.66
C TYR A 125 20.75 -26.24 11.77
N SER A 126 20.84 -25.63 12.95
CA SER A 126 21.33 -26.28 14.16
C SER A 126 20.36 -26.02 15.32
N ASP A 127 20.10 -27.05 16.13
CA ASP A 127 19.19 -26.96 17.28
C ASP A 127 19.62 -25.92 18.32
N GLY A 128 20.93 -25.64 18.41
CA GLY A 128 21.47 -24.65 19.34
C GLY A 128 21.27 -23.20 18.92
N LEU A 129 21.21 -22.93 17.61
CA LEU A 129 20.95 -21.58 17.09
C LEU A 129 19.46 -21.34 16.84
N GLY A 130 18.70 -22.39 16.53
CA GLY A 130 17.26 -22.29 16.23
C GLY A 130 16.94 -21.40 15.04
N LYS A 131 17.92 -21.18 14.15
CA LYS A 131 17.85 -20.34 12.95
C LYS A 131 18.50 -21.07 11.78
N TRP A 132 18.04 -20.74 10.56
CA TRP A 132 18.71 -21.15 9.32
C TRP A 132 19.87 -20.20 9.06
N VAL A 133 21.07 -20.75 8.98
CA VAL A 133 22.32 -20.00 8.95
C VAL A 133 23.20 -20.48 7.81
N THR A 134 24.14 -19.65 7.38
CA THR A 134 25.13 -20.00 6.37
C THR A 134 26.08 -21.10 6.87
N GLN A 135 26.74 -21.78 5.94
CA GLN A 135 27.63 -22.90 6.23
C GLN A 135 28.66 -22.56 7.32
N GLU A 136 29.39 -21.45 7.19
CA GLU A 136 30.47 -21.07 8.11
C GLU A 136 30.00 -20.92 9.56
N GLU A 137 28.84 -20.29 9.76
CA GLU A 137 28.27 -20.04 11.09
C GLU A 137 27.72 -21.32 11.71
N ALA A 138 27.09 -22.18 10.91
CA ALA A 138 26.58 -23.46 11.38
C ALA A 138 27.73 -24.42 11.78
N TYR A 139 28.80 -24.48 11.00
CA TYR A 139 29.99 -25.27 11.33
C TYR A 139 30.80 -24.66 12.49
N ALA A 140 30.84 -23.34 12.64
CA ALA A 140 31.44 -22.69 13.80
C ALA A 140 30.71 -23.09 15.09
N TRP A 141 29.38 -23.07 15.07
CA TRP A 141 28.57 -23.56 16.20
C TRP A 141 28.80 -25.05 16.49
N ALA A 142 28.81 -25.91 15.47
CA ALA A 142 29.10 -27.33 15.63
C ALA A 142 30.45 -27.57 16.33
N LYS A 143 31.50 -26.86 15.89
CA LYS A 143 32.85 -26.92 16.51
C LYS A 143 32.85 -26.42 17.95
N THR A 144 32.15 -25.33 18.25
CA THR A 144 32.02 -24.79 19.62
C THR A 144 31.26 -25.74 20.55
N SER A 145 30.24 -26.43 20.03
CA SER A 145 29.46 -27.42 20.80
C SER A 145 30.26 -28.69 21.09
N GLN A 146 31.10 -29.15 20.15
CA GLN A 146 32.03 -30.28 20.37
C GLN A 146 33.16 -29.93 21.37
N ALA A 147 33.64 -28.68 21.38
CA ALA A 147 34.64 -28.22 22.35
C ALA A 147 34.10 -28.13 23.80
N ASN A 148 32.78 -28.06 23.97
CA ASN A 148 32.12 -28.04 25.28
C ASN A 148 31.50 -29.40 25.67
N ALA A 149 31.80 -30.48 24.94
CA ALA A 149 31.33 -31.85 25.23
C ALA A 149 32.03 -32.50 26.45
N GLY A 150 32.42 -31.67 27.42
CA GLY A 150 33.01 -32.07 28.69
C GLY A 150 32.27 -31.50 29.89
N GLN A 151 30.97 -31.19 29.81
CA GLN A 151 30.08 -31.04 30.98
C GLN A 151 28.65 -30.73 30.54
N SER A 152 27.79 -31.75 30.50
CA SER A 152 26.43 -31.72 31.07
C SER A 152 25.62 -32.90 30.54
N SER A 153 25.68 -33.99 31.29
CA SER A 153 24.60 -34.96 31.36
C SER A 153 23.48 -34.36 32.22
N SER A 154 22.39 -33.94 31.61
CA SER A 154 21.11 -33.88 32.32
C SER A 154 19.99 -34.39 31.43
N SER A 155 19.80 -35.70 31.52
CA SER A 155 18.62 -36.40 31.08
C SER A 155 17.38 -35.75 31.68
N GLN A 156 16.43 -35.30 30.85
CA GLN A 156 15.05 -35.23 31.28
C GLN A 156 14.20 -36.16 30.43
N THR A 157 13.64 -37.12 31.15
CA THR A 157 12.77 -38.19 30.73
C THR A 157 11.43 -37.68 30.22
N LYS A 158 10.93 -38.37 29.19
CA LYS A 158 9.54 -38.45 28.75
C LYS A 158 8.58 -38.72 29.92
N PRO A 159 7.31 -38.30 29.83
CA PRO A 159 6.24 -39.28 30.03
C PRO A 159 5.12 -39.23 29.00
N THR A 160 4.53 -40.41 28.75
CA THR A 160 3.35 -40.70 27.93
C THR A 160 2.16 -41.08 28.80
N ALA A 161 0.96 -40.58 28.44
CA ALA A 161 -0.44 -41.11 28.55
C ALA A 161 -0.89 -41.73 29.90
N SER A 162 -2.14 -41.70 30.40
CA SER A 162 -3.51 -41.22 30.08
C SER A 162 -4.31 -41.46 31.40
N VAL A 163 -5.42 -40.77 31.75
CA VAL A 163 -6.83 -41.17 31.52
C VAL A 163 -7.76 -40.16 32.24
N ALA A 164 -8.75 -39.65 31.47
CA ALA A 164 -10.14 -39.16 31.71
C ALA A 164 -10.68 -38.84 33.14
N THR A 165 -11.60 -37.89 33.43
CA THR A 165 -12.76 -37.32 32.69
C THR A 165 -13.27 -35.96 33.27
N VAL A 166 -13.50 -34.94 32.40
CA VAL A 166 -14.71 -34.08 32.14
C VAL A 166 -15.47 -33.46 33.36
N PRO A 167 -15.86 -32.14 33.41
CA PRO A 167 -16.66 -31.48 32.36
C PRO A 167 -16.54 -29.96 32.08
N THR A 168 -17.08 -29.60 30.91
CA THR A 168 -17.73 -28.32 30.53
C THR A 168 -16.87 -27.15 30.03
N ILE A 169 -16.97 -26.96 28.71
CA ILE A 169 -16.47 -25.84 27.89
C ILE A 169 -17.64 -24.90 27.58
N LYS A 170 -17.48 -23.59 27.84
CA LYS A 170 -18.19 -22.51 27.15
C LYS A 170 -17.15 -21.49 26.67
N GLY A 171 -17.14 -21.24 25.36
CA GLY A 171 -16.24 -20.30 24.71
C GLY A 171 -16.53 -18.83 25.05
N GLY A 172 -15.52 -18.00 24.89
CA GLY A 172 -15.62 -16.54 24.98
C GLY A 172 -14.32 -15.86 24.54
N GLN A 173 -14.43 -14.95 23.56
CA GLN A 173 -13.36 -14.18 22.94
C GLN A 173 -12.73 -13.12 23.87
N ALA A 174 -11.56 -12.65 23.42
CA ALA A 174 -10.75 -11.57 23.99
C ALA A 174 -11.54 -10.31 24.39
N PRO A 175 -11.15 -9.63 25.49
CA PRO A 175 -11.86 -8.44 25.97
C PRO A 175 -11.56 -7.23 25.08
N GLY A 176 -12.54 -6.87 24.25
CA GLY A 176 -12.59 -5.59 23.55
C GLY A 176 -12.98 -4.44 24.49
N LEU A 177 -12.24 -3.33 24.41
CA LEU A 177 -12.53 -2.08 25.11
C LEU A 177 -13.65 -1.32 24.37
N VAL A 178 -14.88 -1.43 24.87
CA VAL A 178 -16.04 -0.67 24.41
C VAL A 178 -16.20 0.63 25.22
N VAL A 179 -15.90 1.78 24.62
CA VAL A 179 -16.37 3.08 25.11
C VAL A 179 -17.43 3.61 24.15
N LYS A 180 -18.70 3.51 24.58
CA LYS A 180 -19.82 4.19 23.93
C LYS A 180 -19.87 5.63 24.45
N LYS A 181 -19.73 6.63 23.57
CA LYS A 181 -20.08 8.03 23.86
C LYS A 181 -21.15 8.46 22.86
N PRO A 182 -22.38 8.79 23.29
CA PRO A 182 -23.36 9.39 22.40
C PRO A 182 -23.05 10.88 22.23
N LEU A 183 -22.76 11.30 21.00
CA LEU A 183 -22.76 12.72 20.62
C LEU A 183 -24.22 13.11 20.33
N ASN A 184 -24.82 13.89 21.23
CA ASN A 184 -26.05 14.61 20.93
C ASN A 184 -25.70 16.07 20.59
N PRO A 185 -26.19 16.63 19.47
CA PRO A 185 -25.87 17.97 19.02
C PRO A 185 -26.94 18.95 19.54
N MET A 186 -26.53 19.99 20.29
CA MET A 186 -27.20 21.30 20.38
C MET A 186 -26.64 22.09 21.58
N ARG A 187 -25.74 23.06 21.32
CA ARG A 187 -25.71 24.28 22.15
C ARG A 187 -25.11 25.46 21.37
N THR A 188 -25.88 26.54 21.38
CA THR A 188 -25.66 27.81 20.70
C THR A 188 -24.70 28.74 21.46
N VAL A 189 -23.80 29.36 20.70
CA VAL A 189 -23.37 30.78 20.74
C VAL A 189 -22.91 31.39 22.07
N LYS A 190 -21.60 31.68 22.18
CA LYS A 190 -21.05 33.03 22.48
C LYS A 190 -19.53 33.06 22.21
N GLY A 191 -19.13 33.53 21.03
CA GLY A 191 -17.73 33.75 20.67
C GLY A 191 -17.24 35.13 21.12
N ALA A 192 -16.04 35.18 21.70
CA ALA A 192 -15.27 36.41 21.88
C ALA A 192 -14.56 36.76 20.55
N PRO A 193 -14.61 38.01 20.05
CA PRO A 193 -13.94 38.38 18.81
C PRO A 193 -12.44 38.59 19.03
N SER A 194 -11.60 37.80 18.36
CA SER A 194 -10.16 38.05 18.25
C SER A 194 -9.91 39.23 17.30
N ALA A 195 -9.34 40.31 17.82
CA ALA A 195 -8.99 41.51 17.07
C ALA A 195 -7.75 41.28 16.18
N ILE A 196 -7.96 41.22 14.86
CA ILE A 196 -6.89 41.40 13.86
C ILE A 196 -7.24 42.65 13.06
N ALA A 197 -6.41 43.68 13.20
CA ALA A 197 -6.54 44.94 12.49
C ALA A 197 -6.22 44.73 11.00
N VAL A 198 -7.26 44.70 10.17
CA VAL A 198 -7.15 44.70 8.71
C VAL A 198 -7.09 46.16 8.23
N ASN A 199 -5.88 46.63 7.90
CA ASN A 199 -5.68 47.86 7.16
C ASN A 199 -6.30 47.72 5.76
N LYS A 200 -7.35 48.50 5.48
CA LYS A 200 -7.99 48.62 4.16
C LYS A 200 -6.99 49.25 3.17
N ARG A 201 -6.50 48.46 2.22
CA ARG A 201 -5.94 49.00 0.97
C ARG A 201 -6.86 48.67 -0.20
N LYS A 202 -7.25 49.74 -0.90
CA LYS A 202 -8.04 49.79 -2.12
C LYS A 202 -7.32 49.00 -3.23
N ARG A 203 -8.00 48.04 -3.85
CA ARG A 203 -7.45 47.25 -4.97
C ARG A 203 -7.89 47.89 -6.28
N GLU A 204 -6.93 48.50 -6.95
CA GLU A 204 -6.99 48.89 -8.36
C GLU A 204 -7.06 47.65 -9.27
N ASP A 205 -7.59 47.91 -10.45
CA ASP A 205 -8.05 47.05 -11.53
C ASP A 205 -7.10 45.97 -12.09
N GLY A 206 -7.69 45.11 -12.90
CA GLY A 206 -7.10 43.89 -13.44
C GLY A 206 -5.90 44.04 -14.35
N LYS A 207 -5.14 42.94 -14.45
CA LYS A 207 -4.26 42.56 -15.56
C LYS A 207 -3.97 41.05 -15.48
N PRO A 208 -3.88 40.33 -16.62
CA PRO A 208 -3.62 38.90 -16.65
C PRO A 208 -2.20 38.60 -16.13
N LYS A 209 -2.04 37.46 -15.45
CA LYS A 209 -0.79 36.98 -14.86
C LYS A 209 0.21 36.63 -15.96
N VAL A 210 1.00 37.62 -16.38
CA VAL A 210 2.34 37.40 -16.90
C VAL A 210 3.16 36.93 -15.71
N ILE A 211 3.76 35.74 -15.80
CA ILE A 211 4.64 35.18 -14.78
C ILE A 211 5.68 36.27 -14.53
N SER A 212 5.64 36.91 -13.36
CA SER A 212 6.56 38.00 -13.09
C SER A 212 7.95 37.40 -12.92
N LYS A 213 9.00 38.16 -13.27
CA LYS A 213 10.40 37.74 -13.05
C LYS A 213 10.66 37.31 -11.59
N GLU A 214 9.83 37.79 -10.66
CA GLU A 214 9.82 37.41 -9.25
C GLU A 214 9.30 35.99 -9.01
N GLU A 215 8.29 35.53 -9.75
CA GLU A 215 7.75 34.17 -9.64
C GLU A 215 8.71 33.14 -10.26
N GLU A 216 9.40 33.49 -11.34
CA GLU A 216 10.48 32.67 -11.92
C GLU A 216 11.67 32.54 -10.96
N ALA A 217 12.06 33.63 -10.29
CA ALA A 217 13.08 33.59 -9.25
C ALA A 217 12.66 32.73 -8.06
N ALA A 218 11.38 32.78 -7.67
CA ALA A 218 10.83 31.96 -6.59
C ALA A 218 10.81 30.46 -6.95
N LEU A 219 10.48 30.11 -8.20
CA LEU A 219 10.53 28.72 -8.67
C LEU A 219 11.98 28.21 -8.75
N LYS A 220 12.90 29.01 -9.31
CA LYS A 220 14.33 28.68 -9.35
C LYS A 220 14.92 28.48 -7.95
N ALA A 221 14.51 29.29 -6.98
CA ALA A 221 14.93 29.12 -5.59
C ALA A 221 14.40 27.81 -4.97
N ARG A 222 13.15 27.43 -5.27
CA ARG A 222 12.56 26.16 -4.83
C ARG A 222 13.25 24.95 -5.47
N GLU A 223 13.56 25.01 -6.75
CA GLU A 223 14.30 23.96 -7.45
C GLU A 223 15.73 23.83 -6.95
N ALA A 224 16.43 24.95 -6.70
CA ALA A 224 17.75 24.95 -6.09
C ALA A 224 17.75 24.37 -4.66
N ALA A 225 16.69 24.60 -3.88
CA ALA A 225 16.52 23.99 -2.56
C ALA A 225 16.30 22.47 -2.65
N ARG A 226 15.48 22.01 -3.62
CA ARG A 226 15.28 20.58 -3.88
C ARG A 226 16.57 19.90 -4.30
N LYS A 227 17.34 20.51 -5.20
CA LYS A 227 18.63 19.97 -5.64
C LYS A 227 19.63 19.83 -4.49
N ARG A 228 19.68 20.79 -3.55
CA ARG A 228 20.52 20.67 -2.34
C ARG A 228 20.08 19.55 -1.40
N MET A 229 18.78 19.25 -1.33
CA MET A 229 18.29 18.08 -0.59
C MET A 229 18.70 16.80 -1.31
N GLU A 230 18.48 16.75 -2.63
CA GLU A 230 18.82 15.59 -3.45
C GLU A 230 20.32 15.29 -3.42
N ASP A 231 21.20 16.30 -3.47
CA ASP A 231 22.65 16.12 -3.35
C ASP A 231 23.09 15.62 -1.96
N ARG A 232 22.32 15.94 -0.90
CA ARG A 232 22.54 15.39 0.45
C ARG A 232 22.01 13.96 0.58
N GLU A 233 20.95 13.63 -0.15
CA GLU A 233 20.32 12.31 -0.15
C GLU A 233 21.00 11.34 -1.13
N LYS A 234 21.60 11.80 -2.22
CA LYS A 234 22.29 10.99 -3.24
C LYS A 234 23.35 10.04 -2.68
N PRO A 235 24.27 10.48 -1.80
CA PRO A 235 25.24 9.57 -1.16
C PRO A 235 24.61 8.70 -0.07
N LEU A 236 23.43 9.07 0.46
CA LEU A 236 22.68 8.29 1.45
C LEU A 236 21.84 7.19 0.77
N MET A 237 21.42 7.40 -0.48
CA MET A 237 20.71 6.45 -1.34
C MET A 237 21.69 5.51 -2.08
N GLY A 238 22.75 5.09 -1.39
CA GLY A 238 23.86 4.28 -1.89
C GLY A 238 23.54 2.82 -2.23
N LEU A 239 22.46 2.56 -2.97
CA LEU A 239 22.13 1.25 -3.55
C LEU A 239 21.59 1.31 -4.99
N TYR A 240 21.55 2.48 -5.63
CA TYR A 240 21.23 2.57 -7.06
C TYR A 240 22.14 3.56 -7.77
N ARG A 241 23.36 3.14 -8.11
CA ARG A 241 24.03 3.73 -9.27
C ARG A 241 23.20 3.32 -10.48
N SER A 242 22.40 4.23 -11.02
CA SER A 242 21.80 3.98 -12.33
C SER A 242 22.92 3.92 -13.35
N GLU A 243 22.96 2.86 -14.14
CA GLU A 243 23.95 2.58 -15.21
C GLU A 243 24.04 3.64 -16.33
N TYR A 244 23.42 4.82 -16.15
CA TYR A 244 23.42 5.92 -17.10
C TYR A 244 24.54 6.96 -16.89
N ASP A 245 25.29 6.88 -15.79
CA ASP A 245 26.38 7.85 -15.49
C ASP A 245 27.78 7.37 -15.93
N LEU A 246 27.93 6.17 -16.49
CA LEU A 246 29.25 5.66 -16.95
C LEU A 246 29.56 5.97 -18.42
N GLN A 247 28.72 6.72 -19.12
CA GLN A 247 28.85 6.94 -20.57
C GLN A 247 29.05 8.41 -20.99
N LEU A 248 29.34 9.29 -20.03
CA LEU A 248 29.64 10.70 -20.29
C LEU A 248 31.08 11.12 -19.96
N ASP A 249 31.93 10.19 -19.53
CA ASP A 249 33.35 10.44 -19.25
C ASP A 249 34.30 9.74 -20.24
N ALA A 250 33.89 9.60 -21.51
CA ALA A 250 34.76 9.17 -22.61
C ALA A 250 34.71 10.18 -23.78
#